data_AF-A0A1G2S8C7-F1
#
_entry.id   AF-A0A1G2S8C7-F1
#
_cell.length_a   1.000
_cell.length_b   1.000
_cell.length_c   1.000
_cell.angle_alpha   90.00
_cell.angle_beta   90.00
_cell.angle_gamma   90.00
#
_symmetry.space_group_name_H-M   'P 1'
#
loop_
_entity.id
_entity.type
_entity.pdbx_description
1 polymer ?
#
loop_
_entity_poly.entity_id
_entity_poly.type
_entity_poly.pdbx_seq_one_letter_code
_entity_poly.pdbx_strand_id
1 'polypeptide(L)'
;MGIKIEFNPDLALRNYSEYEAGKRKKEECIPRDMKAGGVYSFLKLGQRNYWLEGEIPLLETKGGESLSLPLASIQILETAHFSDNGVIYTKGTYKVKELIPIDEVKFNGFAKL
;
A
#
# COMPACT_ATOMS: atom_id res chain seq x y z
N MET A 1 -25.96 2.82 12.78
CA MET A 1 -24.66 3.37 13.23
C MET A 1 -23.72 2.21 13.46
N GLY A 2 -22.53 2.22 12.85
CA GLY A 2 -21.54 1.15 12.97
C GLY A 2 -20.16 1.65 12.60
N ILE A 3 -19.13 0.88 12.98
CA ILE A 3 -17.74 1.17 12.62
C ILE A 3 -17.54 0.80 11.14
N LYS A 4 -16.99 1.72 10.35
CA LYS A 4 -16.64 1.46 8.95
C LYS A 4 -15.14 1.25 8.85
N ILE A 5 -14.72 0.00 8.70
CA ILE A 5 -13.32 -0.39 8.52
C ILE A 5 -13.17 -1.29 7.30
N GLU A 6 -12.10 -1.11 6.55
CA GLU A 6 -11.71 -1.95 5.42
C GLU A 6 -10.52 -2.83 5.83
N PHE A 7 -10.58 -4.12 5.54
CA PHE A 7 -9.46 -5.05 5.76
C PHE A 7 -8.73 -5.22 4.44
N ASN A 8 -7.46 -4.82 4.39
CA ASN A 8 -6.67 -4.85 3.18
C ASN A 8 -5.56 -5.92 3.29
N PRO A 9 -5.62 -6.97 2.45
CA PRO A 9 -4.56 -7.98 2.37
C PRO A 9 -3.36 -7.49 1.56
N ASP A 10 -3.46 -6.31 0.92
CA ASP A 10 -2.46 -5.69 0.06
C ASP A 10 -2.35 -4.18 0.35
N LEU A 11 -1.22 -3.57 -0.01
CA LEU A 11 -1.06 -2.12 -0.03
C LEU A 11 -1.09 -1.60 -1.47
N ALA A 12 -2.20 -1.00 -1.88
CA ALA A 12 -2.31 -0.36 -3.19
C ALA A 12 -2.01 1.15 -3.12
N LEU A 13 -0.97 1.62 -3.81
CA LEU A 13 -0.57 3.03 -3.89
C LEU A 13 -0.59 3.56 -5.34
N ARG A 14 -0.58 4.89 -5.49
CA ARG A 14 -0.56 5.54 -6.80
C ARG A 14 0.83 5.53 -7.42
N ASN A 15 0.92 5.72 -8.72
CA ASN A 15 2.21 5.97 -9.36
C ASN A 15 2.82 7.29 -8.87
N TYR A 16 4.14 7.39 -8.78
CA TYR A 16 4.85 8.61 -8.33
C TYR A 16 4.53 9.85 -9.18
N SER A 17 4.21 9.67 -10.46
CA SER A 17 3.81 10.76 -11.37
C SER A 17 2.58 11.54 -10.89
N GLU A 18 1.69 10.94 -10.11
CA GLU A 18 0.53 11.64 -9.53
C GLU A 18 0.94 12.68 -8.47
N TYR A 19 2.01 12.42 -7.74
CA TYR A 19 2.61 13.41 -6.83
C TYR A 19 3.32 14.51 -7.63
N GLU A 20 4.07 14.16 -8.67
CA GLU A 20 4.72 15.17 -9.53
C GLU A 20 3.72 16.08 -10.24
N ALA A 21 2.53 15.56 -10.56
CA ALA A 21 1.42 16.33 -11.11
C ALA A 21 0.63 17.14 -10.05
N GLY A 22 1.02 17.08 -8.77
CA GLY A 22 0.35 17.80 -7.67
C GLY A 22 -1.04 17.27 -7.30
N LYS A 23 -1.42 16.07 -7.75
CA LYS A 23 -2.75 15.48 -7.53
C LYS A 23 -2.87 14.70 -6.22
N ARG A 24 -1.74 14.28 -5.67
CA ARG A 24 -1.64 13.37 -4.51
C ARG A 24 -0.49 13.77 -3.60
N LYS A 25 -0.57 13.37 -2.33
CA LYS A 25 0.56 13.46 -1.40
C LYS A 25 1.60 12.39 -1.72
N LYS A 26 2.85 12.62 -1.34
CA LYS A 26 3.96 11.71 -1.60
C LYS A 26 3.73 10.31 -1.01
N GLU A 27 3.11 10.25 0.16
CA GLU A 27 2.77 9.03 0.89
C GLU A 27 1.58 8.27 0.27
N GLU A 28 0.82 8.89 -0.63
CA GLU A 28 -0.20 8.17 -1.41
C GLU A 28 0.39 7.45 -2.63
N CYS A 29 1.69 7.63 -2.89
CA CYS A 29 2.38 7.17 -4.08
C CYS A 29 3.50 6.16 -3.77
N ILE A 30 3.75 5.25 -4.70
CA ILE A 30 4.91 4.36 -4.70
C ILE A 30 6.17 5.22 -4.87
N PRO A 31 7.20 5.06 -4.03
CA PRO A 31 8.46 5.77 -4.18
C PRO A 31 9.13 5.50 -5.54
N ARG A 32 9.62 6.54 -6.21
CA ARG A 32 10.33 6.43 -7.50
C ARG A 32 11.50 5.43 -7.45
N ASP A 33 12.36 5.58 -6.44
CA ASP A 33 13.55 4.75 -6.26
C ASP A 33 13.34 3.76 -5.10
N MET A 34 12.28 2.95 -5.21
CA MET A 34 11.98 1.92 -4.22
C MET A 34 13.08 0.84 -4.22
N LYS A 35 13.55 0.46 -3.03
CA LYS A 35 14.64 -0.52 -2.86
C LYS A 35 14.28 -1.55 -1.80
N ALA A 36 14.72 -2.79 -1.99
CA ALA A 36 14.68 -3.82 -0.96
C ALA A 36 15.41 -3.34 0.31
N GLY A 37 14.84 -3.64 1.47
CA GLY A 37 15.29 -3.14 2.77
C GLY A 37 14.84 -1.72 3.12
N GLY A 38 14.38 -0.93 2.15
CA GLY A 38 13.91 0.45 2.35
C GLY A 38 12.63 0.52 3.18
N VAL A 39 12.51 1.59 3.98
CA VAL A 39 11.30 1.89 4.77
C VAL A 39 10.66 3.15 4.23
N TYR A 40 9.35 3.09 4.00
CA TYR A 40 8.59 4.17 3.39
C TYR A 40 7.27 4.37 4.12
N SER A 41 6.75 5.59 4.05
CA SER A 41 5.45 5.95 4.62
C SER A 41 4.34 5.77 3.60
N PHE A 42 3.15 5.43 4.07
CA PHE A 42 1.95 5.39 3.25
C PHE A 42 0.81 6.20 3.87
N LEU A 43 -0.11 6.66 3.00
CA LEU A 43 -1.34 7.33 3.39
C LEU A 43 -2.51 6.79 2.56
N LYS A 44 -3.61 6.47 3.24
CA LYS A 44 -4.84 5.96 2.63
C LYS A 44 -6.06 6.62 3.23
N LEU A 45 -7.07 6.82 2.39
CA LEU A 45 -8.37 7.30 2.82
C LEU A 45 -9.16 6.18 3.55
N GLY A 46 -9.86 6.56 4.61
CA GLY A 46 -10.69 5.68 5.43
C GLY A 46 -9.92 4.96 6.55
N GLN A 47 -10.65 4.22 7.38
CA GLN A 47 -10.07 3.31 8.37
C GLN A 47 -9.73 1.99 7.69
N ARG A 48 -8.44 1.64 7.67
CA ARG A 48 -7.92 0.43 7.04
C ARG A 48 -7.13 -0.39 8.02
N ASN A 49 -7.38 -1.69 8.03
CA ASN A 49 -6.62 -2.66 8.80
C ASN A 49 -5.68 -3.41 7.83
N TYR A 50 -4.43 -3.57 8.25
CA TYR A 50 -3.42 -4.30 7.51
C TYR A 50 -2.87 -5.44 8.37
N TRP A 51 -2.36 -6.48 7.74
CA TRP A 51 -1.68 -7.56 8.44
C TRP A 51 -0.24 -7.16 8.80
N LEU A 52 0.05 -7.04 10.11
CA LEU A 52 1.37 -6.62 10.62
C LEU A 52 2.33 -7.80 10.86
N GLU A 53 1.79 -9.01 11.03
CA GLU A 53 2.59 -10.19 11.43
C GLU A 53 3.28 -10.88 10.25
N GLY A 54 3.06 -10.41 9.02
CA GLY A 54 3.61 -11.05 7.83
C GLY A 54 3.82 -10.10 6.65
N GLU A 55 4.00 -10.71 5.49
CA GLU A 55 4.26 -10.00 4.24
C GLU A 55 2.97 -9.86 3.42
N ILE A 56 2.78 -8.67 2.86
CA ILE A 56 1.67 -8.36 1.95
C ILE A 56 2.22 -7.79 0.64
N PRO A 57 1.50 -7.93 -0.48
CA PRO A 57 1.94 -7.36 -1.75
C PRO A 57 1.73 -5.84 -1.76
N LEU A 58 2.70 -5.11 -2.33
CA LEU A 58 2.56 -3.72 -2.75
C LEU A 58 2.13 -3.68 -4.22
N LEU A 59 1.04 -2.98 -4.49
CA LEU A 59 0.43 -2.86 -5.82
C LEU A 59 0.40 -1.39 -6.27
N GLU A 60 0.48 -1.15 -7.58
CA GLU A 60 0.08 0.12 -8.17
C GLU A 60 -1.45 0.11 -8.43
N THR A 61 -2.13 1.23 -8.15
CA THR A 61 -3.54 1.40 -8.49
C THR A 61 -3.83 2.64 -9.34
N LYS A 62 -4.65 2.44 -10.38
CA LYS A 62 -5.28 3.52 -11.16
C LYS A 62 -6.62 3.96 -10.57
N GLY A 63 -7.06 3.36 -9.46
CA GLY A 63 -8.35 3.60 -8.83
C GLY A 63 -9.46 2.78 -9.48
N GLY A 64 -10.62 2.74 -8.83
CA GLY A 64 -11.75 1.93 -9.32
C GLY A 64 -11.40 0.45 -9.47
N GLU A 65 -10.69 -0.10 -8.47
CA GLU A 65 -10.29 -1.53 -8.44
C GLU A 65 -9.31 -1.96 -9.55
N SER A 66 -8.82 -1.03 -10.36
CA SER A 66 -7.73 -1.30 -11.31
C SER A 66 -6.39 -1.37 -10.57
N LEU A 67 -5.91 -2.60 -10.38
CA LEU A 67 -4.66 -2.95 -9.69
C LEU A 67 -3.64 -3.56 -10.66
N SER A 68 -2.36 -3.26 -10.46
CA SER A 68 -1.26 -3.95 -11.14
C SER A 68 -1.02 -5.34 -10.55
N LEU A 69 -0.13 -6.10 -11.19
CA LEU A 69 0.54 -7.21 -10.51
C LEU A 69 1.37 -6.70 -9.31
N PRO A 70 1.69 -7.57 -8.34
CA PRO A 70 2.58 -7.23 -7.22
C PRO A 70 3.93 -6.70 -7.69
N LEU A 71 4.33 -5.55 -7.12
CA LEU A 71 5.61 -4.89 -7.40
C LEU A 71 6.66 -5.21 -6.34
N ALA A 72 6.22 -5.51 -5.12
CA ALA A 72 7.09 -5.82 -4.02
C ALA A 72 6.38 -6.68 -2.97
N SER A 73 7.16 -7.49 -2.25
CA SER A 73 6.78 -8.00 -0.94
C SER A 73 7.13 -6.95 0.11
N ILE A 74 6.15 -6.58 0.95
CA ILE A 74 6.36 -5.60 2.01
C ILE A 74 5.86 -6.13 3.36
N GLN A 75 6.43 -5.62 4.45
CA GLN A 75 5.92 -5.80 5.80
C GLN A 75 5.46 -4.45 6.35
N ILE A 76 4.21 -4.37 6.81
CA ILE A 76 3.71 -3.20 7.53
C ILE A 76 4.36 -3.17 8.91
N LEU A 77 4.96 -2.03 9.27
CA LEU A 77 5.65 -1.85 10.56
C LEU A 77 4.72 -1.20 11.59
N GLU A 78 3.94 -0.22 11.15
CA GLU A 78 2.96 0.48 12.01
C GLU A 78 1.80 0.99 11.18
N THR A 79 0.65 1.17 11.83
CA THR A 79 -0.52 1.83 11.24
C THR A 79 -1.20 2.68 12.29
N ALA A 80 -1.71 3.84 11.90
CA ALA A 80 -2.49 4.72 12.74
C ALA A 80 -3.66 5.31 11.96
N HIS A 81 -4.85 5.25 12.55
CA HIS A 81 -6.02 5.99 12.06
C HIS A 81 -6.01 7.39 12.63
N PHE A 82 -6.36 8.38 11.83
CA PHE A 82 -6.48 9.76 12.28
C PHE A 82 -7.56 10.50 11.49
N SER A 83 -8.10 11.56 12.09
CA SER A 83 -9.02 12.49 11.45
C SER A 83 -8.27 13.76 11.07
N ASP A 84 -8.43 14.19 9.83
CA ASP A 84 -7.91 15.45 9.31
C ASP A 84 -9.06 16.19 8.61
N ASN A 85 -9.46 17.34 9.15
CA ASN A 85 -10.61 18.13 8.69
C ASN A 85 -11.92 17.32 8.51
N GLY A 86 -12.19 16.39 9.44
CA GLY A 86 -13.39 15.53 9.40
C GLY A 86 -13.29 14.36 8.43
N VAL A 87 -12.17 14.22 7.73
CA VAL A 87 -11.89 13.11 6.83
C VAL A 87 -10.99 12.10 7.57
N ILE A 88 -11.40 10.84 7.57
CA ILE A 88 -10.64 9.77 8.21
C ILE A 88 -9.59 9.22 7.25
N TYR A 89 -8.39 9.03 7.77
CA TYR A 89 -7.26 8.45 7.06
C TYR A 89 -6.61 7.34 7.89
N THR A 90 -5.89 6.47 7.18
CA THR A 90 -4.93 5.53 7.74
C THR A 90 -3.55 5.90 7.19
N LYS A 91 -2.58 6.10 8.08
CA LYS A 91 -1.16 6.22 7.71
C LYS A 91 -0.34 5.15 8.39
N GLY A 92 0.85 4.92 7.90
CA GLY A 92 1.79 4.00 8.51
C GLY A 92 3.11 3.97 7.80
N THR A 93 3.96 3.04 8.20
CA THR A 93 5.21 2.74 7.52
C THR A 93 5.28 1.27 7.13
N TYR A 94 5.99 0.99 6.05
CA TYR A 94 6.23 -0.35 5.56
C TYR A 94 7.68 -0.52 5.17
N LYS A 95 8.20 -1.74 5.35
CA LYS A 95 9.52 -2.15 4.90
C LYS A 95 9.38 -2.99 3.63
N VAL A 96 10.13 -2.65 2.59
CA VAL A 96 10.26 -3.49 1.40
C VAL A 96 11.15 -4.68 1.73
N LYS A 97 10.60 -5.89 1.64
CA LYS A 97 11.35 -7.14 1.85
C LYS A 97 12.06 -7.54 0.57
N GLU A 98 11.33 -7.50 -0.54
CA GLU A 98 11.79 -7.92 -1.85
C GLU A 98 11.08 -7.15 -2.95
N LEU A 99 11.79 -6.83 -4.04
CA LEU A 99 11.18 -6.32 -5.27
C LEU A 99 10.81 -7.50 -6.17
N ILE A 100 9.61 -7.48 -6.74
CA ILE A 100 9.11 -8.57 -7.57
C ILE A 100 9.37 -8.20 -9.04
N PRO A 101 10.14 -9.00 -9.80
CA PRO A 101 10.28 -8.82 -11.24
C PRO A 101 8.93 -8.94 -11.95
N ILE A 102 8.77 -8.23 -13.08
CA ILE A 102 7.53 -8.19 -13.88
C ILE A 102 7.02 -9.58 -14.28
N ASP A 103 7.95 -10.52 -14.40
CA ASP A 103 7.77 -11.85 -14.95
C ASP A 103 7.68 -12.94 -13.87
N GLU A 104 7.78 -12.57 -12.58
CA GLU A 104 7.61 -13.50 -11.46
C GLU A 104 6.22 -13.41 -10.81
N VAL A 105 5.57 -14.56 -10.66
CA VAL A 105 4.31 -14.66 -9.91
C VAL A 105 4.60 -14.93 -8.44
N LYS A 106 4.44 -13.92 -7.60
CA LYS A 106 4.41 -14.02 -6.13
C LYS A 106 3.07 -13.55 -5.58
N PHE A 107 2.67 -14.05 -4.41
CA PHE A 107 1.36 -13.82 -3.81
C PHE A 107 0.17 -14.34 -4.65
N ASN A 108 0.25 -15.59 -5.12
CA ASN A 108 -0.87 -16.22 -5.82
C ASN A 108 -1.95 -16.69 -4.82
N GLY A 109 -2.94 -15.84 -4.55
CA GLY A 109 -4.08 -16.18 -3.67
C GLY A 109 -4.98 -17.32 -4.17
N PHE A 110 -4.79 -17.79 -5.42
CA PHE A 110 -5.56 -18.88 -6.02
C PHE A 110 -4.86 -20.24 -5.91
N ALA A 111 -3.56 -20.28 -5.62
CA ALA A 111 -2.81 -21.51 -5.45
C ALA A 111 -1.99 -21.44 -4.16
N LYS A 112 -2.37 -22.27 -3.17
CA LYS A 112 -1.45 -22.61 -2.09
C LYS A 112 -0.30 -23.40 -2.72
N LEU A 113 0.89 -22.81 -2.77
CA LEU A 113 2.13 -23.55 -3.05
C LEU A 113 2.45 -24.47 -1.86
#